data_AF-A0A6A9QKS5-F1
#
_entry.id   AF-A0A6A9QKS5-F1
#
_cell.length_a   1.000
_cell.length_b   1.000
_cell.length_c   1.000
_cell.angle_alpha   90.00
_cell.angle_beta   90.00
_cell.angle_gamma   90.00
#
_symmetry.space_group_name_H-M   'P 1'
#
loop_
_entity.id
_entity.type
_entity.pdbx_description
1 polymer ?
#
loop_
_entity_poly.entity_id
_entity_poly.type
_entity_poly.pdbx_seq_one_letter_code
_entity_poly.pdbx_strand_id
1 'polypeptide(L)'
;MVYEFLWVLAKLTPNVSLIETKIKELREFEIICESPETILNGIKMLKEDGKPLKMLNDYIILALAKELKGNLATYDEKLRKTAEKHGVKTIP
;
A
#
# COMPACT_ATOMS: atom_id res chain seq x y z
N MET A 1 -1.61 -0.02 -4.88
CA MET A 1 -0.88 -1.29 -4.64
C MET A 1 -0.83 -2.28 -5.80
N VAL A 2 -1.95 -2.65 -6.43
CA VAL A 2 -1.97 -3.71 -7.47
C VAL A 2 -0.99 -3.45 -8.63
N TYR A 3 -0.89 -2.20 -9.10
CA TYR A 3 0.05 -1.85 -10.16
C TYR A 3 1.52 -1.94 -9.74
N GLU A 4 1.84 -1.60 -8.49
CA GLU A 4 3.19 -1.78 -7.96
C GLU A 4 3.57 -3.25 -7.88
N PHE A 5 2.66 -4.10 -7.40
CA PHE A 5 2.83 -5.54 -7.43
C PHE A 5 3.07 -6.06 -8.85
N LEU A 6 2.26 -5.62 -9.83
CA LEU A 6 2.43 -5.99 -11.23
C LEU A 6 3.78 -5.55 -11.80
N TRP A 7 4.24 -4.33 -11.49
CA TRP A 7 5.57 -3.86 -11.92
C TRP A 7 6.71 -4.64 -11.29
N VAL A 8 6.59 -5.03 -10.02
CA VAL A 8 7.60 -5.89 -9.37
C VAL A 8 7.63 -7.25 -10.05
N LEU A 9 6.47 -7.88 -10.29
CA LEU A 9 6.41 -9.15 -11.01
C LEU A 9 7.05 -9.05 -12.40
N ALA A 10 6.73 -8.01 -13.17
CA ALA A 10 7.28 -7.80 -14.51
C ALA A 10 8.80 -7.58 -14.52
N LYS A 11 9.38 -7.07 -13.42
CA LYS A 11 10.84 -6.97 -13.26
C LYS A 11 11.50 -8.30 -12.88
N LEU A 12 10.78 -9.17 -12.18
CA LEU A 12 11.30 -10.45 -11.70
C LEU A 12 11.23 -11.56 -12.76
N THR A 13 10.29 -11.49 -13.68
CA THR A 13 10.09 -12.54 -14.69
C THR A 13 9.51 -12.01 -16.00
N PRO A 14 9.99 -12.49 -17.15
CA PRO A 14 9.36 -12.24 -18.45
C PRO A 14 8.18 -13.19 -18.73
N ASN A 15 7.91 -14.16 -17.85
CA ASN A 15 6.86 -15.16 -18.07
C ASN A 15 5.46 -14.57 -17.83
N VAL A 16 4.77 -14.21 -18.91
CA VAL A 16 3.43 -13.63 -18.89
C VAL A 16 2.40 -14.57 -18.25
N SER A 17 2.48 -15.89 -18.47
CA SER A 17 1.54 -16.85 -17.87
C SER A 17 1.66 -16.92 -16.35
N LEU A 18 2.88 -16.76 -15.82
CA LEU A 18 3.08 -16.66 -14.38
C LEU A 18 2.46 -15.38 -13.81
N ILE A 19 2.65 -14.24 -14.49
CA ILE A 19 2.03 -12.96 -14.11
C ILE A 19 0.50 -13.09 -14.11
N GLU A 20 -0.08 -13.67 -15.17
CA GLU A 20 -1.52 -13.89 -15.28
C GLU A 20 -2.05 -14.75 -14.12
N THR A 21 -1.32 -15.82 -13.77
CA THR A 21 -1.67 -16.69 -12.63
C THR A 21 -1.68 -15.90 -11.32
N LYS A 22 -0.67 -15.05 -11.07
CA LYS A 22 -0.63 -14.20 -9.88
C LYS A 22 -1.74 -13.15 -9.83
N ILE A 23 -2.14 -12.59 -10.97
CA ILE A 23 -3.30 -11.69 -11.01
C ILE A 23 -4.62 -12.44 -10.78
N LYS A 24 -4.75 -13.68 -11.24
CA LYS A 24 -5.93 -14.51 -10.95
C LYS A 24 -6.04 -14.84 -9.45
N GLU A 25 -4.93 -15.11 -8.76
CA GLU A 25 -4.91 -15.33 -7.30
C GLU A 25 -5.44 -14.11 -6.53
N LEU A 26 -5.26 -12.88 -7.03
CA LEU A 26 -5.80 -11.68 -6.38
C LEU A 26 -7.34 -11.65 -6.33
N ARG A 27 -8.03 -12.48 -7.12
CA ARG A 27 -9.51 -12.57 -7.09
C ARG A 27 -10.04 -13.19 -5.80
N GLU A 28 -9.20 -13.84 -5.01
CA GLU A 28 -9.55 -14.36 -3.68
C GLU A 28 -9.63 -13.24 -2.63
N PHE A 29 -9.22 -12.01 -2.99
CA PHE A 29 -9.19 -10.86 -2.11
C PHE A 29 -10.14 -9.76 -2.60
N GLU A 30 -10.65 -8.98 -1.66
CA GLU A 30 -11.33 -7.73 -1.98
C GLU A 30 -10.28 -6.66 -2.37
N ILE A 31 -10.37 -6.15 -3.60
CA ILE A 31 -9.52 -5.07 -4.07
C ILE A 31 -10.22 -3.74 -3.79
N ILE A 32 -9.64 -2.97 -2.88
CA ILE A 32 -10.14 -1.64 -2.50
C ILE A 32 -9.37 -0.58 -3.29
N CYS A 33 -10.12 0.31 -3.95
CA CYS A 33 -9.56 1.46 -4.66
C CYS A 33 -9.54 2.69 -3.75
N GLU A 34 -8.46 3.46 -3.82
CA GLU A 34 -8.35 4.72 -3.08
C GLU A 34 -9.26 5.79 -3.71
N SER A 35 -10.00 6.52 -2.87
CA SER A 35 -10.73 7.70 -3.31
C SER A 35 -9.77 8.89 -3.49
N PRO A 36 -10.14 9.92 -4.28
CA PRO A 36 -9.38 11.17 -4.32
C PRO A 36 -9.13 11.77 -2.92
N GLU A 37 -10.10 11.67 -2.02
CA GLU A 37 -10.01 12.13 -0.64
C GLU A 37 -8.96 11.32 0.14
N THR A 38 -8.93 9.99 -0.02
CA THR A 38 -7.92 9.10 0.57
C THR A 38 -6.52 9.51 0.10
N ILE A 39 -6.35 9.80 -1.19
CA ILE A 39 -5.08 10.24 -1.77
C ILE A 39 -4.64 11.59 -1.16
N LEU A 40 -5.55 12.56 -1.10
CA LEU A 40 -5.28 13.87 -0.49
C LEU A 40 -4.91 13.76 0.99
N ASN A 41 -5.58 12.88 1.73
CA ASN A 41 -5.24 12.59 3.12
C ASN A 41 -3.84 11.97 3.26
N GLY A 42 -3.48 11.04 2.38
CA GLY A 42 -2.12 10.49 2.32
C GLY A 42 -1.06 11.56 2.07
N ILE A 43 -1.29 12.45 1.09
CA ILE A 43 -0.40 13.58 0.80
C ILE A 43 -0.27 14.52 2.01
N LYS A 44 -1.39 14.81 2.69
CA LYS A 44 -1.39 15.63 3.90
C LYS A 44 -0.55 15.00 5.01
N MET A 45 -0.75 13.71 5.27
CA MET A 45 0.02 12.97 6.27
C MET A 45 1.52 12.93 5.93
N LEU A 46 1.88 12.73 4.66
CA LEU A 46 3.27 12.76 4.19
C LEU A 46 3.93 14.11 4.47
N LYS A 47 3.20 15.20 4.20
CA LYS A 47 3.65 16.57 4.42
C LYS A 47 3.80 16.88 5.90
N GLU A 48 2.83 16.51 6.73
CA GLU A 48 2.85 16.70 8.19
C GLU A 48 4.03 15.97 8.85
N ASP A 49 4.39 14.80 8.33
CA ASP A 49 5.52 14.01 8.83
C ASP A 49 6.87 14.40 8.23
N GLY A 50 6.91 15.35 7.29
CA GLY A 50 8.13 15.80 6.62
C GLY A 50 8.87 14.69 5.88
N LYS A 51 8.14 13.71 5.33
CA LYS A 51 8.73 12.55 4.65
C LYS A 51 8.99 12.81 3.17
N PRO A 52 9.99 12.12 2.57
CA PRO A 52 10.32 12.29 1.16
C PRO A 52 9.23 11.70 0.25
N LEU A 53 9.06 12.29 -0.94
CA LEU A 53 8.08 11.86 -1.94
C LEU A 53 8.14 10.39 -2.33
N LYS A 54 9.30 9.73 -2.19
CA LYS A 54 9.43 8.28 -2.40
C LYS A 54 8.53 7.44 -1.50
N MET A 55 8.04 7.98 -0.39
CA MET A 55 7.11 7.32 0.53
C MET A 55 5.64 7.67 0.24
N LEU A 56 5.35 8.38 -0.84
CA LEU A 56 3.98 8.83 -1.14
C LEU A 56 2.99 7.65 -1.17
N ASN A 57 3.36 6.55 -1.83
CA ASN A 57 2.50 5.37 -1.92
C ASN A 57 2.23 4.76 -0.54
N ASP A 58 3.26 4.60 0.29
CA ASP A 58 3.12 4.12 1.68
C ASP A 58 2.11 4.96 2.49
N TYR A 59 2.16 6.27 2.32
CA TYR A 59 1.27 7.20 3.01
C TYR A 59 -0.17 7.16 2.48
N ILE A 60 -0.37 6.94 1.18
CA ILE A 60 -1.70 6.72 0.60
C ILE A 60 -2.32 5.43 1.15
N ILE A 61 -1.54 4.34 1.20
CA ILE A 61 -1.98 3.06 1.79
C ILE A 61 -2.30 3.21 3.27
N LEU A 62 -1.46 3.95 4.01
CA LEU A 62 -1.69 4.21 5.41
C LEU A 62 -2.97 5.03 5.66
N ALA A 63 -3.23 6.04 4.82
CA ALA A 63 -4.47 6.81 4.86
C ALA A 63 -5.69 5.91 4.62
N LEU A 64 -5.62 5.02 3.62
CA LEU A 64 -6.67 4.04 3.36
C LEU A 64 -6.89 3.09 4.54
N ALA A 65 -5.82 2.52 5.10
CA ALA A 65 -5.90 1.62 6.25
C ALA A 65 -6.54 2.30 7.47
N LYS A 66 -6.21 3.57 7.70
CA LYS A 66 -6.78 4.40 8.76
C LYS A 66 -8.27 4.68 8.53
N GLU A 67 -8.65 5.00 7.30
CA GLU A 67 -10.05 5.24 6.88
C GLU A 67 -10.91 3.99 7.12
N LEU A 68 -10.41 2.82 6.71
CA LEU A 68 -11.09 1.53 6.87
C LEU A 68 -11.06 1.00 8.31
N LYS A 69 -10.32 1.63 9.22
CA LYS A 69 -10.02 1.11 10.57
C LYS A 69 -9.44 -0.31 10.55
N GLY A 70 -8.69 -0.62 9.49
CA GLY A 70 -8.07 -1.93 9.26
C GLY A 70 -6.67 -2.03 9.87
N ASN A 71 -6.14 -3.25 9.89
CA ASN A 71 -4.73 -3.51 10.20
C ASN A 71 -3.91 -3.45 8.89
N LEU A 72 -2.68 -2.96 8.96
CA LEU A 72 -1.74 -2.95 7.85
C LEU A 72 -0.78 -4.14 7.94
N ALA A 73 -0.86 -5.07 6.99
CA ALA A 73 0.12 -6.14 6.84
C ALA A 73 1.37 -5.62 6.11
N THR A 74 2.53 -5.67 6.75
CA THR A 74 3.79 -5.24 6.13
C THR A 74 5.04 -5.76 6.85
N TYR A 75 6.03 -6.14 6.05
CA TYR A 75 7.37 -6.50 6.52
C TYR A 75 8.31 -5.28 6.64
N ASP A 76 7.90 -4.08 6.18
CA ASP A 76 8.74 -2.87 6.26
C ASP A 76 8.68 -2.24 7.66
N GLU A 77 9.78 -2.32 8.42
CA GLU A 77 9.88 -1.75 9.76
C GLU A 77 9.65 -0.22 9.83
N LYS A 78 10.04 0.53 8.78
CA LYS A 78 9.83 1.99 8.74
C LYS A 78 8.36 2.31 8.53
N LEU A 79 7.68 1.54 7.69
CA LEU A 79 6.24 1.68 7.50
C LEU A 79 5.49 1.30 8.78
N ARG A 80 5.93 0.25 9.49
CA ARG A 80 5.31 -0.13 10.76
C ARG A 80 5.34 0.97 11.81
N LYS A 81 6.51 1.59 12.01
CA LYS A 81 6.67 2.73 12.93
C LYS A 81 5.79 3.93 12.52
N THR A 82 5.69 4.18 11.22
CA THR A 82 4.83 5.25 10.69
C THR A 82 3.35 4.94 10.93
N ALA A 83 2.93 3.69 10.71
CA ALA A 83 1.56 3.25 10.93
C ALA A 83 1.14 3.37 12.41
N GLU A 84 2.00 2.92 13.32
CA GLU A 84 1.78 3.03 14.77
C GLU A 84 1.64 4.49 15.21
N LYS A 85 2.48 5.40 14.68
CA LYS A 85 2.37 6.85 14.93
C LYS A 85 0.99 7.41 14.55
N HIS A 86 0.38 6.87 13.49
CA HIS A 86 -0.92 7.31 12.99
C HIS A 86 -2.11 6.51 13.55
N GLY A 87 -1.88 5.63 14.53
CA GLY A 87 -2.92 4.84 15.19
C GLY A 87 -3.40 3.64 14.38
N VAL A 88 -2.64 3.21 13.37
CA VAL A 88 -2.93 2.03 12.56
C VAL A 88 -2.14 0.84 13.10
N LYS A 89 -2.85 -0.24 13.44
CA LYS A 89 -2.23 -1.48 13.92
C LYS A 89 -1.54 -2.19 12.75
N THR A 90 -0.43 -2.85 13.03
CA THR A 90 0.32 -3.59 12.02
C THR A 90 0.39 -5.06 12.35
N ILE A 91 0.42 -5.89 11.31
CA ILE A 91 0.71 -7.32 11.39
C ILE A 91 1.88 -7.65 10.44
N PRO A 92 2.76 -8.59 10.80
CA PRO A 92 3.78 -9.11 9.89
C PRO A 92 3.15 -9.74 8.64
#